data_AF-A0A957CA24-F1
#
_entry.id   AF-A0A957CA24-F1
#
_cell.length_a   1.000
_cell.length_b   1.000
_cell.length_c   1.000
_cell.angle_alpha   90.00
_cell.angle_beta   90.00
_cell.angle_gamma   90.00
#
_symmetry.space_group_name_H-M   'P 1'
#
loop_
_entity.id
_entity.type
_entity.pdbx_description
1 polymer ?
#
loop_
_entity_poly.entity_id
_entity_poly.type
_entity_poly.pdbx_seq_one_letter_code
_entity_poly.pdbx_strand_id
1 'polypeptide(L)'
;MYSRKQPEQPANQTNTMMETLLREDSQTLRRTNEVLEERVKASTAALKQSNAQLEKEVAERKQTEKRLQRRIAFDQILTAISSRFINLDSDGMDAGINEALADVAAFNQCDCAYIFQLVENGRILRNTHSWHNN
;
A
#
# COMPACT_ATOMS: atom_id res chain seq x y z
N MET A 1 -70.50 -49.93 38.07
CA MET A 1 -69.35 -49.16 38.64
C MET A 1 -68.09 -49.99 38.49
N TYR A 2 -66.96 -49.29 38.36
CA TYR A 2 -65.57 -49.76 38.24
C TYR A 2 -64.99 -49.91 36.83
N SER A 3 -64.33 -48.82 36.50
CA SER A 3 -63.37 -48.54 35.44
C SER A 3 -62.24 -49.56 35.38
N ARG A 4 -61.84 -49.94 34.17
CA ARG A 4 -60.49 -50.46 33.89
C ARG A 4 -59.84 -49.49 32.93
N LYS A 5 -59.19 -48.44 33.47
CA LYS A 5 -58.24 -47.64 32.70
C LYS A 5 -57.12 -48.58 32.27
N GLN A 6 -57.02 -48.84 30.97
CA GLN A 6 -55.83 -49.45 30.40
C GLN A 6 -54.63 -48.53 30.72
N PRO A 7 -53.47 -49.06 31.14
CA PRO A 7 -52.28 -48.24 31.26
C PRO A 7 -51.85 -47.90 29.84
N GLU A 8 -52.21 -46.71 29.36
CA GLU A 8 -51.63 -46.16 28.13
C GLU A 8 -50.11 -46.16 28.31
N GLN A 9 -49.45 -46.81 27.36
CA GLN A 9 -48.08 -47.29 27.49
C GLN A 9 -47.09 -46.14 27.61
N PRO A 10 -46.12 -46.20 28.56
CA PRO A 10 -45.03 -45.23 28.65
C PRO A 10 -44.22 -45.15 27.34
N ALA A 11 -44.20 -46.23 26.54
CA ALA A 11 -43.51 -46.27 25.25
C ALA A 11 -44.05 -45.28 24.20
N ASN A 12 -45.36 -44.99 24.16
CA ASN A 12 -45.93 -44.03 23.20
C ASN A 12 -45.61 -42.58 23.60
N GLN A 13 -45.65 -42.29 24.90
CA GLN A 13 -45.21 -41.00 25.46
C GLN A 13 -43.71 -40.79 25.28
N THR A 14 -42.91 -41.84 25.47
CA THR A 14 -41.44 -41.77 25.31
C THR A 14 -41.06 -41.55 23.84
N ASN A 15 -41.71 -42.22 22.88
CA ASN A 15 -41.51 -41.95 21.45
C ASN A 15 -41.95 -40.55 21.06
N THR A 16 -43.09 -40.07 21.56
CA THR A 16 -43.57 -38.72 21.27
C THR A 16 -42.62 -37.67 21.85
N MET A 17 -42.14 -37.87 23.08
CA MET A 17 -41.15 -37.00 23.74
C MET A 17 -39.83 -36.98 22.96
N MET A 18 -39.34 -38.15 22.54
CA MET A 18 -38.11 -38.29 21.75
C MET A 18 -38.23 -37.59 20.38
N GLU A 19 -39.35 -37.74 19.68
CA GLU A 19 -39.62 -37.03 18.42
C GLU A 19 -39.68 -35.51 18.60
N THR A 20 -40.20 -35.06 19.74
CA THR A 20 -40.29 -33.63 20.07
C THR A 20 -38.90 -33.05 20.34
N LEU A 21 -38.09 -33.75 21.15
CA LEU A 21 -36.68 -33.40 21.42
C LEU A 21 -35.84 -33.37 20.14
N LEU A 22 -35.95 -34.38 19.28
CA LEU A 22 -35.23 -34.43 18.00
C LEU A 22 -35.61 -33.28 17.08
N ARG A 23 -36.90 -32.87 17.08
CA ARG A 23 -37.36 -31.69 16.34
C ARG A 23 -36.79 -30.40 16.93
N GLU A 24 -36.80 -30.25 18.24
CA GLU A 24 -36.25 -29.07 18.93
C GLU A 24 -34.75 -28.94 18.69
N ASP A 25 -33.98 -30.02 18.77
CA ASP A 25 -32.55 -30.06 18.46
C ASP A 25 -32.29 -29.68 16.99
N SER A 26 -33.05 -30.28 16.06
CA SER A 26 -32.92 -29.97 14.63
C SER A 26 -33.25 -28.49 14.33
N GLN A 27 -34.26 -27.93 14.98
CA GLN A 27 -34.62 -26.51 14.85
C GLN A 27 -33.55 -25.60 15.46
N THR A 28 -32.98 -25.97 16.60
CA THR A 28 -31.92 -25.22 17.28
C THR A 28 -30.63 -25.21 16.46
N LEU A 29 -30.25 -26.37 15.91
CA LEU A 29 -29.11 -26.49 15.00
C LEU A 29 -29.29 -25.60 13.77
N ARG A 30 -30.47 -25.64 13.16
CA ARG A 30 -30.78 -24.83 11.99
C ARG A 30 -30.68 -23.32 12.28
N ARG A 31 -31.32 -22.84 13.35
CA ARG A 31 -31.23 -21.43 13.77
C ARG A 31 -29.79 -21.02 14.08
N THR A 32 -29.04 -21.89 14.74
CA THR A 32 -27.64 -21.62 15.08
C THR A 32 -26.78 -21.52 13.83
N ASN A 33 -26.96 -22.43 12.86
CA ASN A 33 -26.27 -22.38 11.58
C ASN A 33 -26.62 -21.09 10.80
N GLU A 34 -27.89 -20.73 10.70
CA GLU A 34 -28.32 -19.49 10.03
C GLU A 34 -27.64 -18.25 10.66
N VAL A 35 -27.59 -18.17 12.00
CA VAL A 35 -26.89 -17.08 12.70
C VAL A 35 -25.38 -17.11 12.47
N LEU A 36 -24.76 -18.30 12.44
CA LEU A 36 -23.33 -18.45 12.17
C LEU A 36 -22.98 -18.03 10.74
N GLU A 37 -23.77 -18.44 9.75
CA GLU A 37 -23.58 -18.05 8.35
C GLU A 37 -23.66 -16.53 8.17
N GLU A 38 -24.66 -15.89 8.79
CA GLU A 38 -24.77 -14.42 8.76
C GLU A 38 -23.59 -13.73 9.46
N ARG A 39 -23.13 -14.26 10.62
CA ARG A 39 -21.94 -13.74 11.31
C ARG A 39 -20.66 -13.90 10.48
N VAL A 40 -20.49 -15.05 9.81
CA VAL A 40 -19.35 -15.32 8.94
C VAL A 40 -19.35 -14.37 7.75
N LYS A 41 -20.51 -14.16 7.12
CA LYS A 41 -20.68 -13.23 6.00
C LYS A 41 -20.36 -11.80 6.41
N ALA A 42 -20.91 -11.34 7.53
CA ALA A 42 -20.65 -10.00 8.06
C ALA A 42 -19.17 -9.79 8.40
N SER A 43 -18.55 -10.75 9.09
CA SER A 43 -17.13 -10.68 9.46
C SER A 43 -16.22 -10.73 8.23
N THR A 44 -16.56 -11.56 7.24
CA THR A 44 -15.81 -11.63 5.97
C THR A 44 -15.91 -10.32 5.20
N ALA A 45 -17.07 -9.67 5.18
CA ALA A 45 -17.23 -8.36 4.57
C ALA A 45 -16.38 -7.28 5.28
N ALA A 46 -16.40 -7.26 6.62
CA ALA A 46 -15.58 -6.36 7.41
C ALA A 46 -14.06 -6.59 7.20
N LEU A 47 -13.63 -7.85 7.14
CA LEU A 47 -12.24 -8.21 6.83
C LEU A 47 -11.83 -7.77 5.43
N LYS A 48 -12.67 -7.99 4.41
CA LYS A 48 -12.40 -7.51 3.05
C LYS A 48 -12.26 -5.99 3.00
N GLN A 49 -13.12 -5.28 3.72
CA GLN A 49 -13.04 -3.82 3.82
C GLN A 49 -11.74 -3.37 4.49
N SER A 50 -11.38 -3.98 5.63
CA SER A 50 -10.14 -3.67 6.34
C SER A 50 -8.91 -3.98 5.48
N ASN A 51 -8.89 -5.09 4.75
CA ASN A 51 -7.82 -5.42 3.82
C ASN A 51 -7.66 -4.38 2.71
N ALA A 52 -8.76 -3.94 2.09
CA ALA A 52 -8.71 -2.90 1.06
C ALA A 52 -8.17 -1.57 1.60
N GLN A 53 -8.52 -1.22 2.84
CA GLN A 53 -7.97 -0.03 3.50
C GLN A 53 -6.47 -0.19 3.79
N LEU A 54 -6.03 -1.33 4.31
CA LEU A 54 -4.62 -1.62 4.56
C LEU A 54 -3.80 -1.60 3.27
N GLU A 55 -4.32 -2.15 2.17
CA GLU A 55 -3.67 -2.11 0.86
C GLU A 55 -3.44 -0.66 0.40
N LYS A 56 -4.43 0.21 0.59
CA LYS A 56 -4.32 1.65 0.29
C LYS A 56 -3.25 2.32 1.16
N GLU A 57 -3.28 2.10 2.48
CA GLU A 57 -2.30 2.67 3.40
C GLU A 57 -0.86 2.19 3.07
N VAL A 58 -0.70 0.91 2.73
CA VAL A 58 0.60 0.36 2.30
C VAL A 58 1.07 0.99 1.00
N ALA A 59 0.18 1.21 0.03
CA ALA A 59 0.52 1.88 -1.22
C ALA A 59 0.98 3.33 -0.97
N GLU A 60 0.25 4.09 -0.16
CA GLU A 60 0.58 5.47 0.21
C GLU A 60 1.93 5.56 0.97
N ARG A 61 2.16 4.64 1.91
CA ARG A 61 3.44 4.54 2.65
C ARG A 61 4.59 4.25 1.71
N LYS A 62 4.46 3.26 0.81
CA LYS A 62 5.49 2.92 -0.18
C LYS A 62 5.80 4.09 -1.12
N GLN A 63 4.77 4.83 -1.56
CA GLN A 63 4.98 6.01 -2.39
C GLN A 63 5.73 7.11 -1.63
N THR A 64 5.37 7.33 -0.37
CA THR A 64 6.03 8.32 0.49
C THR A 64 7.48 7.94 0.76
N GLU A 65 7.74 6.67 1.06
CA GLU A 65 9.08 6.12 1.26
C GLU A 65 9.95 6.31 0.01
N LYS A 66 9.45 5.95 -1.18
CA LYS A 66 10.18 6.18 -2.45
C LYS A 66 10.51 7.65 -2.66
N ARG A 67 9.59 8.56 -2.36
CA ARG A 67 9.82 10.01 -2.48
C ARG A 67 10.90 10.49 -1.50
N LEU A 68 10.89 10.00 -0.27
CA LEU A 68 11.90 10.32 0.74
C LEU A 68 13.28 9.77 0.34
N GLN A 69 13.35 8.52 -0.10
CA GLN A 69 14.59 7.90 -0.59
C GLN A 69 15.17 8.68 -1.77
N ARG A 70 14.33 9.05 -2.75
CA ARG A 70 14.76 9.90 -3.88
C ARG A 70 15.29 11.25 -3.41
N ARG A 71 14.64 11.87 -2.42
CA ARG A 71 15.09 13.15 -1.87
C ARG A 71 16.45 13.04 -1.17
N ILE A 72 16.62 12.03 -0.32
CA ILE A 72 17.90 11.77 0.37
C ILE A 72 19.03 11.56 -0.65
N ALA A 73 18.77 10.75 -1.69
CA ALA A 73 19.75 10.51 -2.74
C ALA A 73 20.10 11.79 -3.52
N PHE A 74 19.12 12.67 -3.77
CA PHE A 74 19.38 13.96 -4.40
C PHE A 74 20.18 14.91 -3.49
N ASP A 75 19.85 14.96 -2.20
CA ASP A 75 20.60 15.77 -1.22
C ASP A 75 22.06 15.31 -1.11
N GLN A 76 22.33 14.02 -1.27
CA GLN A 76 23.70 13.48 -1.34
C GLN A 76 24.45 13.98 -2.58
N ILE A 77 23.82 13.96 -3.75
CA ILE A 77 24.40 14.52 -4.99
C ILE A 77 24.69 16.01 -4.82
N LEU A 78 23.73 16.78 -4.29
CA LEU A 78 23.90 18.21 -4.04
C LEU A 78 25.05 18.49 -3.08
N THR A 79 25.18 17.70 -2.02
CA THR A 79 26.27 17.81 -1.05
C THR A 79 27.63 17.50 -1.69
N ALA A 80 27.70 16.47 -2.53
CA ALA A 80 28.91 16.09 -3.25
C ALA A 80 29.34 17.18 -4.25
N ILE A 81 28.40 17.69 -5.05
CA ILE A 81 28.62 18.80 -5.98
C ILE A 81 29.13 20.03 -5.21
N SER A 82 28.45 20.42 -4.13
CA SER A 82 28.83 21.59 -3.33
C SER A 82 30.24 21.45 -2.74
N SER A 83 30.56 20.27 -2.21
CA SER A 83 31.88 19.98 -1.64
C SER A 83 32.98 20.01 -2.69
N ARG A 84 32.70 19.52 -3.91
CA ARG A 84 33.62 19.62 -5.05
C ARG A 84 33.91 21.08 -5.39
N PHE A 85 32.86 21.89 -5.54
CA PHE A 85 32.98 23.29 -5.97
C PHE A 85 33.74 24.19 -4.98
N ILE A 86 33.68 23.91 -3.68
CA ILE A 86 34.47 24.63 -2.67
C ILE A 86 35.98 24.46 -2.88
N ASN A 87 36.39 23.32 -3.45
CA ASN A 87 37.80 22.95 -3.60
C ASN A 87 38.34 23.15 -5.03
N LEU A 88 37.52 23.61 -5.97
CA LEU A 88 37.94 23.89 -7.35
C LEU A 88 38.55 25.30 -7.46
N ASP A 89 39.61 25.42 -8.24
CA ASP A 89 40.14 26.70 -8.71
C ASP A 89 39.44 27.14 -10.01
N SER A 90 39.87 28.28 -10.57
CA SER A 90 39.30 28.80 -11.82
C SER A 90 39.45 27.83 -12.99
N ASP A 91 40.55 27.09 -13.01
CA ASP A 91 40.94 26.23 -14.13
C ASP A 91 40.11 24.93 -14.13
N GLY A 92 39.71 24.46 -12.94
CA GLY A 92 38.83 23.30 -12.77
C GLY A 92 37.32 23.61 -12.86
N MET A 93 36.91 24.88 -12.90
CA MET A 93 35.50 25.26 -12.77
C MET A 93 34.62 24.72 -13.91
N ASP A 94 35.02 24.90 -15.16
CA ASP A 94 34.23 24.46 -16.33
C ASP A 94 34.08 22.93 -16.36
N ALA A 95 35.14 22.19 -16.00
CA ALA A 95 35.09 20.75 -15.85
C ALA A 95 34.12 20.33 -14.73
N GLY A 96 34.21 20.98 -13.57
CA GLY A 96 33.32 20.74 -12.43
C GLY A 96 31.84 20.99 -12.74
N ILE A 97 31.54 21.99 -13.58
CA ILE A 97 30.18 22.27 -14.07
C ILE A 97 29.68 21.14 -14.97
N ASN A 98 30.48 20.67 -15.92
CA ASN A 98 30.09 19.55 -16.79
C ASN A 98 29.89 18.24 -16.01
N GLU A 99 30.74 17.96 -15.01
CA GLU A 99 30.56 16.83 -14.10
C GLU A 99 29.26 16.95 -13.28
N ALA A 100 28.94 18.15 -12.77
CA ALA A 100 27.69 18.38 -12.06
C ALA A 100 26.45 18.19 -12.96
N LEU A 101 26.54 18.60 -14.23
CA LEU A 101 25.50 18.32 -15.22
C LEU A 101 25.32 16.82 -15.45
N ALA A 102 26.41 16.07 -15.56
CA ALA A 102 26.39 14.61 -15.68
C ALA A 102 25.75 13.94 -14.45
N ASP A 103 26.16 14.33 -13.23
CA ASP A 103 25.63 13.80 -11.97
C ASP A 103 24.10 13.98 -11.88
N VAL A 104 23.62 15.19 -12.19
CA VAL A 104 22.19 15.54 -12.15
C VAL A 104 21.42 14.84 -13.26
N ALA A 105 21.95 14.77 -14.47
CA ALA A 105 21.30 14.11 -15.60
C ALA A 105 21.19 12.59 -15.36
N ALA A 106 22.27 11.94 -14.90
CA ALA A 106 22.28 10.53 -14.57
C ALA A 106 21.27 10.19 -13.47
N PHE A 107 21.19 11.01 -12.42
CA PHE A 107 20.20 10.82 -11.35
C PHE A 107 18.75 10.94 -11.82
N ASN A 108 18.48 11.86 -12.75
CA ASN A 108 17.16 12.05 -13.32
C ASN A 108 16.87 11.16 -14.53
N GLN A 109 17.83 10.32 -14.96
CA GLN A 109 17.73 9.50 -16.16
C GLN A 109 17.41 10.34 -17.41
N CYS A 110 18.00 11.53 -17.49
CA CYS A 110 17.90 12.40 -18.65
C CYS A 110 19.04 12.11 -19.61
N ASP A 111 18.75 12.16 -20.91
CA ASP A 111 19.76 11.95 -21.95
C ASP A 111 20.65 13.19 -22.19
N CYS A 112 20.26 14.35 -21.65
CA CYS A 112 21.02 15.59 -21.79
C CYS A 112 20.75 16.60 -20.67
N ALA A 113 21.72 17.50 -20.45
CA ALA A 113 21.61 18.64 -19.55
C ALA A 113 22.46 19.83 -20.07
N TYR A 114 22.01 21.06 -19.82
CA TYR A 114 22.63 22.27 -20.37
C TYR A 114 22.61 23.44 -19.38
N ILE A 115 23.61 24.31 -19.45
CA ILE A 115 23.60 25.64 -18.83
C ILE A 115 23.73 26.69 -19.93
N PHE A 116 22.81 27.64 -19.88
CA PHE A 116 22.82 28.81 -20.75
C PHE A 116 23.15 30.06 -19.94
N GLN A 117 24.13 30.82 -20.42
CA GLN A 117 24.41 32.15 -19.91
C GLN A 117 23.69 33.18 -20.76
N LEU A 118 22.97 34.08 -20.09
CA LEU A 118 22.32 35.22 -20.73
C LEU A 118 23.30 36.38 -20.82
N VAL A 119 23.64 36.82 -22.03
CA VAL A 119 24.60 37.90 -22.30
C VAL A 119 23.95 39.04 -23.07
N GLU A 120 24.67 40.17 -23.19
CA GLU A 120 24.20 41.38 -23.87
C GLU A 120 22.83 41.89 -23.38
N ASN A 121 22.71 42.13 -22.05
CA ASN A 121 21.49 42.63 -21.42
C ASN A 121 20.25 41.79 -21.74
N GLY A 122 20.40 40.47 -21.83
CA GLY A 122 19.26 39.57 -22.03
C GLY A 122 19.01 39.15 -23.48
N ARG A 123 19.82 39.61 -24.43
CA ARG A 123 19.53 39.45 -25.87
C ARG A 123 20.09 38.18 -26.47
N ILE A 124 21.13 37.60 -25.86
CA ILE A 124 21.78 36.40 -26.37
C ILE A 124 21.79 35.31 -25.31
N LEU A 125 21.28 34.14 -25.68
CA LEU A 125 21.44 32.89 -24.93
C LEU A 125 22.67 32.16 -25.48
N ARG A 126 23.72 32.06 -24.66
CA ARG A 126 24.91 31.29 -24.98
C ARG A 126 24.89 29.98 -24.21
N ASN A 127 24.90 28.85 -24.92
CA ASN A 127 25.15 27.56 -24.30
C ASN A 127 26.61 27.52 -23.85
N THR A 128 26.87 27.50 -22.55
CA THR A 128 28.24 27.50 -22.01
C THR A 128 28.68 26.10 -21.61
N HIS A 129 27.75 25.24 -21.19
CA HIS A 129 28.05 23.88 -20.73
C HIS A 129 26.94 22.94 -21.16
N SER A 130 27.32 21.74 -21.58
CA SER A 130 26.39 20.72 -22.02
C SER A 130 26.91 19.34 -21.72
N TRP A 131 26.01 18.46 -21.33
CA TRP A 131 26.26 17.03 -21.18
C TRP A 131 25.20 16.23 -21.94
N HIS A 132 25.61 15.12 -22.53
CA HIS A 132 24.76 14.17 -23.25
C HIS A 132 25.17 12.74 -22.91
N ASN A 133 24.20 11.85 -22.82
CA ASN A 133 24.43 10.42 -22.67
C ASN A 133 24.79 9.83 -24.04
N ASN A 134 25.94 9.16 -24.16
CA ASN A 134 26.43 8.52 -25.39
C ASN A 134 25.90 7.10 -25.56
#